data_AF-A0A174ANT9-F1
#
_entry.id   AF-A0A174ANT9-F1
#
_cell.length_a   1.000
_cell.length_b   1.000
_cell.length_c   1.000
_cell.angle_alpha   90.00
_cell.angle_beta   90.00
_cell.angle_gamma   90.00
#
_symmetry.space_group_name_H-M   'P 1'
#
loop_
_entity.id
_entity.type
_entity.pdbx_description
1 polymer ?
#
loop_
_entity_poly.entity_id
_entity_poly.type
_entity_poly.pdbx_seq_one_letter_code
_entity_poly.pdbx_strand_id
1 'polypeptide(L)'
;MDVEKKRQQEQETVAEIIAIYCRAHHGRREGLCPQCESLARYAEARIAACPRMAVKSFCSVCPVHCYAPARRQEIQAVMRYGGPRMLLHHPLMTLRHMMLGWQTRLGRVAFFRHWRQSNRSVKAK
;
A
#
# COMPACT_ATOMS: atom_id res chain seq x y z
N MET A 1 14.86 -18.42 -3.30
CA MET A 1 14.42 -17.59 -2.15
C MET A 1 13.50 -18.46 -1.31
N ASP A 2 13.87 -18.68 -0.06
CA ASP A 2 13.04 -19.40 0.90
C ASP A 2 11.70 -18.68 1.11
N VAL A 3 10.60 -19.43 1.15
CA VAL A 3 9.25 -18.90 1.34
C VAL A 3 9.15 -18.16 2.67
N GLU A 4 9.86 -18.65 3.69
CA GLU A 4 9.82 -18.05 5.02
C GLU A 4 10.50 -16.68 5.05
N LYS A 5 11.69 -16.57 4.43
CA LYS A 5 12.39 -15.29 4.26
C LYS A 5 11.52 -14.25 3.53
N LYS A 6 10.71 -14.71 2.58
CA LYS A 6 9.77 -13.84 1.86
C LYS A 6 8.59 -13.40 2.74
N ARG A 7 8.10 -14.24 3.67
CA ARG A 7 7.08 -13.82 4.65
C ARG A 7 7.62 -12.72 5.54
N GLN A 8 8.81 -12.93 6.11
CA GLN A 8 9.47 -11.98 6.99
C GLN A 8 9.67 -10.63 6.29
N GLN A 9 10.21 -10.66 5.06
CA GLN A 9 10.41 -9.45 4.28
C GLN A 9 9.10 -8.68 4.00
N GLU A 10 8.00 -9.37 3.69
CA GLU A 10 6.70 -8.72 3.51
C GLU A 10 6.14 -8.15 4.82
N GLN A 11 6.34 -8.82 5.95
CA GLN A 11 5.92 -8.34 7.28
C GLN A 11 6.67 -7.06 7.66
N GLU A 12 8.00 -7.08 7.55
CA GLU A 12 8.87 -5.92 7.79
C GLU A 12 8.49 -4.74 6.89
N THR A 13 8.33 -5.01 5.59
CA THR A 13 7.92 -3.99 4.61
C THR A 13 6.60 -3.32 5.01
N VAL A 14 5.59 -4.11 5.37
CA VAL A 14 4.28 -3.54 5.76
C VAL A 14 4.38 -2.76 7.07
N ALA A 15 5.14 -3.25 8.05
CA ALA A 15 5.37 -2.57 9.32
C ALA A 15 6.05 -1.21 9.12
N GLU A 16 7.06 -1.13 8.24
CA GLU A 16 7.77 0.11 7.93
C GLU A 16 6.85 1.14 7.26
N ILE A 17 6.04 0.72 6.28
CA ILE A 17 5.06 1.61 5.63
C ILE A 17 4.05 2.15 6.65
N ILE A 18 3.59 1.32 7.59
CA ILE A 18 2.69 1.74 8.68
C ILE A 18 3.40 2.75 9.60
N ALA A 19 4.67 2.54 9.93
CA ALA A 19 5.44 3.47 10.75
C ALA A 19 5.60 4.83 10.08
N ILE A 20 5.90 4.87 8.77
CA ILE A 20 5.97 6.11 7.98
C ILE A 20 4.63 6.86 8.02
N TYR A 21 3.51 6.15 7.83
CA TYR A 21 2.17 6.73 7.91
C TYR A 21 1.87 7.30 9.30
N CYS A 22 2.19 6.53 10.35
CA CYS A 22 1.94 6.92 11.74
C CYS A 22 2.71 8.19 12.11
N ARG A 23 4.00 8.28 11.75
CA ARG A 23 4.83 9.46 12.01
C ARG A 23 4.27 10.71 11.34
N ALA A 24 3.81 10.57 10.09
CA ALA A 24 3.35 11.69 9.29
C ALA A 24 1.95 12.20 9.66
N HIS A 25 1.01 11.31 9.98
CA HIS A 25 -0.37 11.71 10.26
C HIS A 25 -0.67 11.86 11.75
N HIS A 26 -0.04 11.07 12.60
CA HIS A 26 -0.33 11.06 14.04
C HIS A 26 0.80 11.71 14.85
N GLY A 27 1.84 12.25 14.19
CA GLY A 27 2.88 13.08 14.80
C GLY A 27 3.79 12.35 15.80
N ARG A 28 3.71 11.02 15.89
CA ARG A 28 4.49 10.23 16.86
C ARG A 28 5.92 10.03 16.35
N ARG A 29 6.92 10.50 17.09
CA ARG A 29 8.34 10.36 16.71
C ARG A 29 8.90 8.97 17.04
N GLU A 30 8.40 8.34 18.10
CA GLU A 30 8.86 7.03 18.58
C GLU A 30 7.70 6.04 18.76
N GLY A 31 7.87 4.83 18.25
CA GLY A 31 6.86 3.77 18.27
C GLY A 31 5.62 4.05 17.42
N LEU A 32 4.70 3.08 17.40
CA LEU A 32 3.40 3.19 16.73
C LEU A 32 2.34 3.71 17.72
N CYS A 33 1.34 4.42 17.21
CA CYS A 33 0.13 4.69 17.98
C CYS A 33 -0.73 3.41 18.09
N PRO A 34 -1.65 3.30 19.07
CA PRO A 34 -2.47 2.10 19.27
C PRO A 34 -3.25 1.67 18.02
N GLN A 35 -3.72 2.63 17.22
CA GLN A 35 -4.44 2.35 15.97
C GLN A 35 -3.51 1.69 14.93
N CYS A 36 -2.35 2.29 14.67
CA CYS A 36 -1.37 1.75 13.73
C CYS A 36 -0.76 0.43 14.20
N GLU A 37 -0.58 0.26 15.51
CA GLU A 37 -0.14 -1.00 16.10
C GLU A 37 -1.17 -2.11 15.89
N SER A 38 -2.46 -1.81 16.09
CA SER A 38 -3.54 -2.76 15.80
C SER A 38 -3.56 -3.20 14.33
N LEU A 39 -3.29 -2.26 13.41
CA LEU A 39 -3.26 -2.51 11.98
C LEU A 39 -2.02 -3.34 11.60
N ALA A 40 -0.86 -3.05 12.20
CA ALA A 40 0.38 -3.79 11.96
C ALA A 40 0.25 -5.25 12.41
N ARG A 41 -0.23 -5.49 13.64
CA ARG A 41 -0.49 -6.84 14.17
C ARG A 41 -1.50 -7.61 13.31
N TYR A 42 -2.54 -6.92 12.84
CA TYR A 42 -3.52 -7.53 11.94
C TYR A 42 -2.90 -7.92 10.59
N ALA A 43 -2.06 -7.08 10.00
CA ALA A 43 -1.37 -7.39 8.76
C ALA A 43 -0.37 -8.55 8.93
N GLU A 44 0.39 -8.55 10.02
CA GLU A 44 1.35 -9.60 10.36
C GLU A 44 0.69 -10.98 10.43
N ALA A 45 -0.43 -11.09 11.16
CA ALA A 45 -1.19 -12.33 11.27
C ALA A 45 -1.70 -12.83 9.91
N ARG A 46 -2.13 -11.91 9.03
CA ARG A 46 -2.60 -12.27 7.67
C ARG A 46 -1.45 -12.72 6.75
N ILE A 47 -0.27 -12.13 6.89
CA ILE A 47 0.91 -12.53 6.11
C ILE A 47 1.43 -13.89 6.60
N ALA A 48 1.47 -14.10 7.92
CA ALA A 48 1.86 -15.38 8.53
C ALA A 48 0.94 -16.53 8.06
N ALA A 49 -0.37 -16.30 7.98
CA ALA A 49 -1.33 -17.30 7.51
C ALA A 49 -1.48 -17.40 5.98
N CYS A 50 -0.70 -16.66 5.17
CA CYS A 50 -0.91 -16.60 3.73
C CYS A 50 -0.60 -17.96 3.05
N PRO A 51 -1.55 -18.59 2.33
CA PRO A 51 -1.31 -19.86 1.63
C PRO A 51 -0.58 -19.68 0.29
N ARG A 52 -0.61 -18.46 -0.28
CA ARG A 52 -0.09 -18.17 -1.63
C ARG A 52 1.29 -17.52 -1.64
N MET A 53 2.03 -17.58 -0.53
CA MET A 53 3.31 -16.85 -0.42
C MET A 53 4.36 -17.29 -1.45
N ALA A 54 4.39 -18.59 -1.78
CA ALA A 54 5.28 -19.12 -2.81
C ALA A 54 4.97 -18.57 -4.21
N VAL A 55 3.68 -18.41 -4.54
CA VAL A 55 3.21 -18.09 -5.89
C VAL A 55 3.08 -16.57 -6.14
N LYS A 56 2.61 -15.80 -5.15
CA LYS A 56 2.39 -14.35 -5.31
C LYS A 56 3.71 -13.59 -5.31
N SER A 57 3.87 -12.54 -6.09
CA SER A 57 5.07 -11.68 -6.01
C SER A 57 5.07 -10.81 -4.75
N PHE A 58 4.02 -10.02 -4.54
CA PHE A 58 3.83 -9.09 -3.42
C PHE A 58 2.40 -9.12 -2.89
N CYS A 59 2.16 -8.68 -1.63
CA CYS A 59 0.79 -8.54 -1.10
C CYS A 59 -0.09 -7.55 -1.90
N SER A 60 0.49 -6.48 -2.44
CA SER A 60 -0.25 -5.44 -3.17
C SER A 60 -0.81 -5.89 -4.53
N VAL A 61 -0.17 -6.89 -5.15
CA VAL A 61 -0.52 -7.44 -6.46
C VAL A 61 -1.32 -8.75 -6.31
N CYS A 62 -1.58 -9.19 -5.08
CA CYS A 62 -2.33 -10.41 -4.84
C CYS A 62 -3.76 -10.27 -5.39
N PRO A 63 -4.24 -11.21 -6.22
CA PRO A 63 -5.60 -11.15 -6.77
C PRO A 63 -6.69 -11.41 -5.71
N VAL A 64 -6.31 -11.98 -4.56
CA VAL A 64 -7.24 -12.33 -3.48
C VAL A 64 -7.37 -11.20 -2.47
N HIS A 65 -8.61 -10.90 -2.07
CA HIS A 65 -8.90 -9.95 -1.00
C HIS A 65 -8.82 -10.65 0.37
N CYS A 66 -7.68 -10.55 1.05
CA CYS A 66 -7.44 -11.17 2.36
C CYS A 66 -7.84 -10.30 3.56
N TYR A 67 -8.06 -9.00 3.36
CA TYR A 67 -8.41 -8.06 4.42
C TYR A 67 -9.91 -7.83 4.50
N ALA A 68 -10.43 -7.74 5.73
CA ALA A 68 -11.79 -7.27 6.00
C ALA A 68 -12.00 -5.86 5.41
N PRO A 69 -13.21 -5.50 4.96
CA PRO A 69 -13.46 -4.28 4.21
C PRO A 69 -13.03 -3.01 4.95
N ALA A 70 -13.28 -2.91 6.26
CA ALA A 70 -12.83 -1.76 7.07
C ALA A 70 -11.30 -1.66 7.14
N ARG A 71 -10.62 -2.74 7.54
CA ARG A 71 -9.14 -2.81 7.60
C ARG A 71 -8.48 -2.61 6.25
N ARG A 72 -9.16 -3.01 5.17
CA ARG A 72 -8.70 -2.80 3.79
C ARG A 72 -8.63 -1.31 3.45
N GLN A 73 -9.58 -0.50 3.89
CA GLN A 73 -9.55 0.94 3.65
C GLN A 73 -8.38 1.59 4.41
N GLU A 74 -8.17 1.18 5.67
CA GLU A 74 -7.04 1.63 6.48
C GLU A 74 -5.69 1.32 5.81
N ILE A 75 -5.46 0.05 5.43
CA ILE A 75 -4.18 -0.34 4.80
C ILE A 75 -4.01 0.30 3.41
N GLN A 76 -5.08 0.57 2.67
CA GLN A 76 -5.00 1.30 1.40
C GLN A 76 -4.61 2.76 1.61
N ALA A 77 -5.12 3.42 2.64
CA ALA A 77 -4.71 4.77 3.00
C ALA A 77 -3.21 4.81 3.38
N VAL A 78 -2.78 3.85 4.19
CA VAL A 78 -1.37 3.67 4.58
C VAL A 78 -0.49 3.44 3.36
N MET A 79 -0.83 2.48 2.50
CA MET A 79 -0.06 2.16 1.28
C MET A 79 -0.02 3.33 0.30
N ARG A 80 -1.11 4.10 0.18
CA ARG A 80 -1.19 5.27 -0.71
C ARG A 80 -0.24 6.40 -0.27
N TYR A 81 -0.03 6.56 1.03
CA TYR A 81 0.82 7.61 1.58
C TYR A 81 2.27 7.16 1.81
N GLY A 82 2.44 5.98 2.43
CA GLY A 82 3.74 5.42 2.82
C GLY A 82 4.45 4.70 1.68
N GLY A 83 3.72 4.07 0.76
CA GLY A 83 4.30 3.35 -0.39
C GLY A 83 5.29 4.16 -1.23
N PRO A 84 4.94 5.37 -1.73
CA PRO A 84 5.88 6.20 -2.50
C PRO A 84 6.99 6.81 -1.62
N ARG A 85 6.82 6.86 -0.29
CA ARG A 85 7.83 7.39 0.65
C ARG A 85 8.83 6.33 1.11
N MET A 86 8.44 5.06 1.10
CA MET A 86 9.36 3.93 1.28
C MET A 86 10.46 3.88 0.19
N LEU A 87 10.20 4.47 -0.99
CA LEU A 87 11.18 4.64 -2.08
C LEU A 87 12.41 5.44 -1.65
N LEU A 88 12.29 6.32 -0.64
CA LEU A 88 13.39 7.11 -0.12
C LEU A 88 14.34 6.30 0.78
N HIS A 89 13.89 5.16 1.32
CA HIS A 89 14.66 4.29 2.21
C HIS A 89 15.17 3.02 1.51
N HIS A 90 14.38 2.40 0.62
CA HIS A 90 14.74 1.17 -0.09
C HIS A 90 14.49 1.27 -1.61
N PRO A 91 15.32 2.01 -2.37
CA PRO A 91 15.04 2.41 -3.75
C PRO A 91 14.76 1.25 -4.72
N LEU A 92 15.49 0.13 -4.60
CA LEU A 92 15.40 -1.00 -5.53
C LEU A 92 14.10 -1.84 -5.38
N MET A 93 13.62 -2.04 -4.15
CA MET A 93 12.41 -2.87 -3.90
C MET A 93 11.14 -2.15 -4.38
N THR A 94 11.11 -0.84 -4.21
CA THR A 94 10.01 0.02 -4.67
C THR A 94 9.97 0.16 -6.18
N LEU A 95 11.08 0.18 -6.93
CA LEU A 95 11.01 0.26 -8.41
C LEU A 95 10.25 -0.93 -9.01
N ARG A 96 10.44 -2.14 -8.48
CA ARG A 96 9.66 -3.33 -8.89
C ARG A 96 8.19 -3.23 -8.51
N HIS A 97 7.89 -2.68 -7.32
CA HIS A 97 6.52 -2.47 -6.83
C HIS A 97 5.77 -1.36 -7.59
N MET A 98 6.51 -0.33 -7.99
CA MET A 98 6.01 0.89 -8.59
C MET A 98 5.70 0.70 -10.08
N MET A 99 6.56 -0.01 -10.83
CA MET A 99 6.30 -0.31 -12.25
C MET A 99 5.01 -1.12 -12.47
N LEU A 100 4.72 -2.11 -11.62
CA LEU A 100 3.49 -2.91 -11.72
C LEU A 100 2.25 -2.14 -11.25
N GLY A 101 2.37 -1.27 -10.25
CA GLY A 101 1.26 -0.43 -9.75
C GLY A 101 0.96 0.81 -10.60
N TRP A 102 1.93 1.34 -11.34
CA TRP A 102 1.78 2.59 -12.09
C TRP A 102 1.05 2.43 -13.44
N GLN A 103 1.05 1.21 -13.99
CA GLN A 103 0.30 0.88 -15.20
C GLN A 103 -1.23 1.07 -15.03
N THR A 104 -1.75 1.07 -13.79
CA THR A 104 -3.17 1.34 -13.49
C THR A 104 -3.47 2.80 -13.09
N ARG A 105 -2.44 3.65 -12.91
CA ARG A 105 -2.62 5.07 -12.53
C ARG A 105 -2.47 6.04 -13.70
N LEU A 106 -1.61 5.77 -14.68
CA LEU A 106 -1.43 6.64 -15.85
C LEU A 106 -2.67 6.68 -16.77
N GLY A 107 -3.43 5.59 -16.88
CA GLY A 107 -4.72 5.60 -17.58
C GLY A 107 -5.79 6.48 -16.90
N ARG A 108 -5.70 6.65 -15.57
CA ARG A 108 -6.69 7.44 -14.81
C ARG A 108 -6.40 8.94 -14.81
N VAL A 109 -5.14 9.36 -14.95
CA VAL A 109 -4.80 10.79 -15.13
C VAL A 109 -5.23 11.26 -16.52
N ALA A 110 -5.08 10.43 -17.57
CA ALA A 110 -5.62 10.73 -18.89
C ALA A 110 -7.16 10.82 -18.86
N PHE A 111 -7.84 9.89 -18.18
CA PHE A 111 -9.31 9.90 -18.02
C PHE A 111 -9.80 11.11 -17.20
N PHE A 112 -9.12 11.49 -16.10
CA PHE A 112 -9.51 12.66 -15.30
C PHE A 112 -9.24 13.99 -16.01
N ARG A 113 -8.18 14.07 -16.82
CA ARG A 113 -7.87 15.27 -17.61
C ARG A 113 -8.88 15.45 -18.74
N HIS A 114 -9.32 14.35 -19.37
CA HIS A 114 -10.38 14.37 -20.37
C HIS A 114 -11.77 14.66 -19.78
N TRP A 115 -12.15 14.02 -18.66
CA TRP A 115 -13.43 14.27 -17.99
C TRP A 115 -13.54 15.71 -17.45
N ARG A 116 -12.47 16.27 -16.88
CA ARG A 116 -12.43 17.67 -16.42
C ARG A 116 -12.56 18.68 -17.58
N GLN A 117 -12.08 18.36 -18.78
CA GLN A 117 -12.31 19.19 -19.97
C GLN A 117 -13.74 19.07 -20.50
N SER A 118 -14.31 17.87 -20.53
CA SER A 118 -15.70 17.66 -21.02
C SER A 118 -16.77 18.28 -20.12
N ASN A 119 -16.50 18.46 -18.82
CA ASN A 119 -17.49 18.97 -17.86
C ASN A 119 -17.38 20.48 -17.60
N ARG A 120 -16.54 21.21 -18.35
CA ARG A 120 -16.43 22.68 -18.30
C ARG A 120 -17.43 23.37 -19.24
N SER A 121 -17.93 22.68 -20.26
CA SER A 121 -18.93 23.19 -21.23
C SER A 121 -20.38 23.05 -20.76
N VAL A 122 -20.67 22.29 -19.69
CA VAL A 122 -22.03 22.13 -19.14
C VAL A 122 -22.40 23.25 -18.16
N LYS A 123 -21.41 24.01 -17.65
CA LYS A 123 -21.62 25.06 -16.64
C LYS A 123 -21.68 26.49 -17.19
N ALA A 124 -21.82 26.65 -18.51
CA ALA A 124 -21.84 27.93 -19.21
C ALA A 124 -23.11 28.12 -20.06
N LYS A 125 -24.26 27.62 -19.57
CA LYS A 125 -25.58 27.94 -20.11
C LYS A 125 -26.58 28.13 -18.99
#